data_AF-A0A239TYX4-F1
#
_entry.id   AF-A0A239TYX4-F1
#
_cell.length_a   1.000
_cell.length_b   1.000
_cell.length_c   1.000
_cell.angle_alpha   90.00
_cell.angle_beta   90.00
_cell.angle_gamma   90.00
#
_symmetry.space_group_name_H-M   'P 1'
#
loop_
_entity.id
_entity.type
_entity.pdbx_description
1 polymer ?
#
loop_
_entity_poly.entity_id
_entity_poly.type
_entity_poly.pdbx_seq_one_letter_code
_entity_poly.pdbx_strand_id
1 'polypeptide(L)'
;MFKTFIVLLSLIVCLSSTALAQIKEAQVGNVVSIRSDFDYQDPKELALYEAQKAKQKADKDNSKDEDVVEPKDLFRVYLTRDRFYNSKNKYRENITFSITSHNMDRNYILDGDCPPYLEIVDNEGKKSILKFSDMKFDNLYWISFSLTKKEIHQLQNIKEAKLILPEAMENMFVRNEKKDKIEKRKFNDDIKVEMISYDIPVEILQEWKQVLSADLSRK
;
A
#
# COMPACT_ATOMS: atom_id res chain seq x y z
N MET A 1 -19.46 -55.82 0.53
CA MET A 1 -19.48 -54.85 1.64
C MET A 1 -18.20 -54.03 1.59
N PHE A 2 -18.36 -52.71 1.75
CA PHE A 2 -17.37 -51.65 1.98
C PHE A 2 -16.18 -51.46 1.02
N LYS A 3 -16.33 -50.44 0.17
CA LYS A 3 -15.26 -49.66 -0.45
C LYS A 3 -14.57 -48.82 0.64
N THR A 4 -13.25 -48.86 0.73
CA THR A 4 -12.46 -47.85 1.46
C THR A 4 -11.54 -47.15 0.46
N PHE A 5 -11.99 -45.99 0.00
CA PHE A 5 -11.17 -45.01 -0.69
C PHE A 5 -10.48 -44.17 0.39
N ILE A 6 -9.16 -44.33 0.55
CA ILE A 6 -8.35 -43.41 1.36
C ILE A 6 -8.01 -42.24 0.44
N VAL A 7 -8.81 -41.18 0.51
CA VAL A 7 -8.41 -39.88 -0.02
C VAL A 7 -7.67 -39.17 1.10
N LEU A 8 -6.35 -39.20 1.03
CA LEU A 8 -5.48 -38.33 1.81
C LEU A 8 -5.70 -36.91 1.29
N LEU A 9 -6.69 -36.21 1.85
CA LEU A 9 -6.91 -34.80 1.56
C LEU A 9 -5.82 -34.02 2.30
N SER A 10 -4.69 -33.81 1.64
CA SER A 10 -3.70 -32.83 2.09
C SER A 10 -4.36 -31.45 2.04
N LEU A 11 -4.92 -31.05 3.19
CA LEU A 11 -5.42 -29.73 3.46
C LEU A 11 -4.20 -28.78 3.49
N ILE A 12 -3.74 -28.36 2.32
CA ILE A 12 -2.90 -27.17 2.21
C ILE A 12 -3.84 -26.01 2.50
N VAL A 13 -3.95 -25.64 3.77
CA VAL A 13 -4.43 -24.31 4.14
C VAL A 13 -3.31 -23.37 3.70
N CYS A 14 -3.37 -22.92 2.45
CA CYS A 14 -2.76 -21.64 2.12
C CYS A 14 -3.43 -20.63 3.05
N LEU A 15 -2.71 -20.20 4.07
CA LEU A 15 -2.97 -18.93 4.74
C LEU A 15 -2.72 -17.86 3.68
N SER A 16 -3.70 -17.66 2.80
CA SER A 16 -3.74 -16.54 1.89
C SER A 16 -3.81 -15.30 2.76
N SER A 17 -2.79 -14.45 2.65
CA SER A 17 -2.66 -13.19 3.36
C SER A 17 -4.00 -12.46 3.42
N THR A 18 -4.59 -12.34 4.60
CA THR A 18 -5.71 -11.42 4.80
C THR A 18 -5.13 -10.02 4.93
N ALA A 19 -4.62 -9.47 3.82
CA ALA A 19 -4.65 -8.04 3.64
C ALA A 19 -6.13 -7.65 3.76
N LEU A 20 -6.51 -6.94 4.83
CA LEU A 20 -7.90 -6.56 5.02
C LEU A 20 -8.26 -5.63 3.87
N ALA A 21 -9.13 -6.10 2.98
CA ALA A 21 -9.61 -5.28 1.89
C ALA A 21 -10.36 -4.06 2.47
N GLN A 22 -9.94 -2.84 2.13
CA GLN A 22 -10.48 -1.59 2.65
C GLN A 22 -10.73 -0.59 1.51
N ILE A 23 -11.76 -0.88 0.70
CA ILE A 23 -12.33 0.13 -0.19
C ILE A 23 -13.25 1.05 0.62
N LYS A 24 -12.97 2.36 0.56
CA LYS A 24 -13.76 3.41 1.21
C LYS A 24 -14.45 4.26 0.16
N GLU A 25 -15.75 4.44 0.30
CA GLU A 25 -16.55 5.35 -0.50
C GLU A 25 -16.99 6.55 0.35
N ALA A 26 -16.97 7.74 -0.24
CA ALA A 26 -17.42 8.95 0.43
C ALA A 26 -18.11 9.90 -0.55
N GLN A 27 -19.14 10.60 -0.07
CA GLN A 27 -19.77 11.71 -0.77
C GLN A 27 -19.83 12.91 0.17
N VAL A 28 -19.05 13.95 -0.12
CA VAL A 28 -18.99 15.17 0.70
C VAL A 28 -19.20 16.38 -0.19
N GLY A 29 -20.31 17.07 0.04
CA GLY A 29 -20.69 18.25 -0.75
C GLY A 29 -20.76 17.91 -2.23
N ASN A 30 -19.82 18.46 -3.01
CA ASN A 30 -19.77 18.27 -4.45
C ASN A 30 -18.80 17.19 -4.95
N VAL A 31 -18.21 16.41 -4.06
CA VAL A 31 -17.22 15.38 -4.38
C VAL A 31 -17.76 14.00 -4.05
N VAL A 32 -17.61 13.07 -5.00
CA VAL A 32 -17.79 11.63 -4.80
C VAL A 32 -16.41 10.98 -4.92
N SER A 33 -16.03 10.14 -3.97
CA SER A 33 -14.70 9.54 -3.88
C SER A 33 -14.82 8.05 -3.59
N ILE A 34 -13.94 7.26 -4.23
CA ILE A 34 -13.68 5.87 -3.87
C ILE A 34 -12.16 5.68 -3.75
N ARG A 35 -11.73 4.94 -2.74
CA ARG A 35 -10.31 4.78 -2.44
C ARG A 35 -10.00 3.39 -1.91
N SER A 36 -8.90 2.81 -2.36
CA SER A 36 -8.25 1.65 -1.75
C SER A 36 -7.17 2.15 -0.80
N ASP A 37 -7.22 1.67 0.45
CA ASP A 37 -6.27 1.98 1.51
C ASP A 37 -5.51 0.71 1.88
N PHE A 38 -4.23 0.66 1.52
CA PHE A 38 -3.38 -0.51 1.79
C PHE A 38 -2.24 -0.17 2.73
N ASP A 39 -2.26 -0.77 3.92
CA ASP A 39 -1.20 -0.66 4.91
C ASP A 39 -0.26 -1.88 4.76
N TYR A 40 1.02 -1.62 4.48
CA TYR A 40 2.02 -2.68 4.29
C TYR A 40 2.81 -2.91 5.59
N GLN A 41 2.71 -4.11 6.13
CA GLN A 41 3.48 -4.59 7.28
C GLN A 41 4.50 -5.63 6.83
N ASP A 42 5.61 -5.79 7.55
CA ASP A 42 6.58 -6.84 7.23
C ASP A 42 5.91 -8.22 7.38
N PRO A 43 5.87 -9.06 6.31
CA PRO A 43 5.18 -10.35 6.36
C PRO A 43 5.70 -11.29 7.45
N LYS A 44 6.99 -11.21 7.81
CA LYS A 44 7.57 -12.04 8.87
C LYS A 44 7.10 -11.58 10.24
N GLU A 45 7.06 -10.26 10.46
CA GLU A 45 6.56 -9.69 11.72
C GLU A 45 5.06 -9.95 11.88
N LEU A 46 4.29 -9.82 10.81
CA LEU A 46 2.86 -10.12 10.80
C LEU A 46 2.59 -11.60 11.11
N ALA A 47 3.31 -12.52 10.47
CA ALA A 47 3.17 -13.95 10.75
C ALA A 47 3.50 -14.31 12.21
N LEU A 48 4.53 -13.66 12.78
CA LEU A 48 4.89 -13.84 14.18
C LEU A 48 3.76 -13.33 15.11
N TYR A 49 3.25 -12.13 14.84
CA TYR A 49 2.13 -11.53 15.57
C TYR A 49 0.88 -12.40 15.55
N GLU A 50 0.46 -12.89 14.37
CA GLU A 50 -0.72 -13.74 14.23
C GLU A 50 -0.56 -15.06 14.98
N ALA A 51 0.62 -15.68 14.93
CA ALA A 51 0.91 -16.91 15.66
C ALA A 51 0.86 -16.70 17.19
N GLN A 52 1.40 -15.57 17.69
CA GLN A 52 1.33 -15.22 19.11
C GLN A 52 -0.12 -14.96 19.55
N LYS A 53 -0.87 -14.20 18.76
CA LYS A 53 -2.30 -13.91 19.01
C LYS A 53 -3.16 -15.17 19.01
N ALA A 54 -2.88 -16.13 18.14
CA ALA A 54 -3.57 -17.42 18.11
C ALA A 54 -3.28 -18.25 19.37
N LYS A 55 -2.03 -18.29 19.83
CA LYS A 55 -1.65 -18.98 21.08
C LYS A 55 -2.33 -18.34 22.30
N GLN A 56 -2.35 -17.03 22.41
CA GLN A 56 -3.05 -16.35 23.52
C GLN A 56 -4.56 -16.60 23.53
N LYS A 57 -5.21 -16.68 22.35
CA LYS A 57 -6.63 -17.05 22.29
C LYS A 57 -6.88 -18.48 22.76
N ALA A 58 -5.92 -19.38 22.56
CA ALA A 58 -6.00 -20.78 22.98
C ALA A 58 -5.66 -20.97 24.48
N ASP A 59 -4.72 -20.19 25.02
CA ASP A 59 -4.14 -20.36 26.35
C ASP A 59 -4.82 -19.52 27.46
N LYS A 60 -6.10 -19.15 27.28
CA LYS A 60 -6.88 -18.25 28.16
C LYS A 60 -6.93 -18.63 29.66
N ASP A 61 -6.41 -19.79 30.07
CA ASP A 61 -6.40 -20.28 31.45
C ASP A 61 -5.07 -20.10 32.21
N ASN A 62 -3.96 -19.64 31.60
CA ASN A 62 -2.70 -19.45 32.33
C ASN A 62 -2.09 -18.05 32.16
N SER A 63 -2.09 -17.34 33.28
CA SER A 63 -1.62 -15.98 33.52
C SER A 63 -0.19 -15.69 33.03
N LYS A 64 -0.08 -14.83 32.03
CA LYS A 64 0.74 -13.61 31.97
C LYS A 64 0.34 -12.87 30.67
N ASP A 65 -0.43 -11.80 30.82
CA ASP A 65 -0.82 -10.90 29.74
C ASP A 65 0.41 -10.10 29.27
N GLU A 66 1.34 -10.73 28.57
CA GLU A 66 2.29 -9.96 27.74
C GLU A 66 1.49 -9.44 26.54
N ASP A 67 1.38 -8.12 26.44
CA ASP A 67 0.69 -7.47 25.33
C ASP A 67 1.35 -7.88 24.01
N VAL A 68 0.60 -8.59 23.16
CA VAL A 68 1.06 -8.91 21.80
C VAL A 68 1.00 -7.63 20.99
N VAL A 69 2.17 -7.09 20.68
CA VAL A 69 2.33 -5.83 19.95
C VAL A 69 2.10 -6.07 18.45
N GLU A 70 1.14 -5.36 17.88
CA GLU A 70 0.89 -5.37 16.44
C GLU A 70 2.08 -4.75 15.69
N PRO A 71 2.55 -5.38 14.59
CA PRO A 71 3.64 -4.83 13.80
C PRO A 71 3.27 -3.46 13.25
N LYS A 72 4.27 -2.56 13.20
CA LYS A 72 4.07 -1.23 12.63
C LYS A 72 4.02 -1.33 11.12
N ASP A 73 3.21 -0.47 10.50
CA ASP A 73 3.24 -0.32 9.05
C ASP A 73 4.62 0.21 8.62
N LEU A 74 5.19 -0.41 7.58
CA LEU A 74 6.37 0.12 6.89
C LEU A 74 5.97 1.33 6.07
N PHE A 75 4.88 1.23 5.32
CA PHE A 75 4.32 2.28 4.49
C PHE A 75 2.84 2.01 4.21
N ARG A 76 2.16 2.99 3.63
CA ARG A 76 0.78 2.88 3.17
C ARG A 76 0.67 3.35 1.74
N VAL A 77 -0.19 2.71 0.97
CA VAL A 77 -0.47 3.02 -0.43
C VAL A 77 -1.94 3.37 -0.57
N TYR A 78 -2.22 4.44 -1.30
CA TYR A 78 -3.57 4.88 -1.62
C TYR A 78 -3.76 4.95 -3.13
N LEU A 79 -4.81 4.31 -3.65
CA LEU A 79 -5.32 4.61 -4.98
C LEU A 79 -6.70 5.24 -4.84
N THR A 80 -6.81 6.52 -5.21
CA THR A 80 -8.03 7.32 -5.06
C THR A 80 -8.59 7.68 -6.42
N ARG A 81 -9.90 7.59 -6.58
CA ARG A 81 -10.63 8.17 -7.71
C ARG A 81 -11.68 9.14 -7.17
N ASP A 82 -11.51 10.41 -7.50
CA ASP A 82 -12.42 11.48 -7.13
C ASP A 82 -13.18 12.00 -8.35
N ARG A 83 -14.44 12.33 -8.15
CA ARG A 83 -15.26 13.07 -9.12
C ARG A 83 -15.78 14.36 -8.48
N PHE A 84 -15.33 15.49 -9.01
CA PHE A 84 -15.74 16.83 -8.55
C PHE A 84 -16.81 17.37 -9.48
N TYR A 85 -17.99 17.63 -8.93
CA TYR A 85 -19.13 18.13 -9.66
C TYR A 85 -19.30 19.64 -9.48
N ASN A 86 -19.79 20.32 -10.52
CA ASN A 86 -20.24 21.71 -10.43
C ASN A 86 -21.76 21.81 -10.26
N SER A 87 -22.27 23.04 -10.16
CA SER A 87 -23.71 23.31 -10.00
C SER A 87 -24.57 22.87 -11.20
N LYS A 88 -23.97 22.66 -12.38
CA LYS A 88 -24.64 22.16 -13.60
C LYS A 88 -24.53 20.65 -13.76
N ASN A 89 -24.15 19.94 -12.69
CA ASN A 89 -23.89 18.49 -12.69
C ASN A 89 -22.82 18.01 -13.68
N LYS A 90 -21.98 18.91 -14.21
CA LYS A 90 -20.78 18.53 -14.95
C LYS A 90 -19.67 18.18 -13.97
N TYR A 91 -18.77 17.27 -14.36
CA TYR A 91 -17.70 16.82 -13.48
C TYR A 91 -16.32 16.87 -14.11
N ARG A 92 -15.31 16.92 -13.24
CA ARG A 92 -13.92 16.54 -13.54
C ARG A 92 -13.54 15.34 -12.68
N GLU A 93 -12.74 14.44 -13.23
CA GLU A 93 -12.18 13.32 -12.47
C GLU A 93 -10.71 13.60 -12.12
N ASN A 94 -10.30 13.08 -10.97
CA ASN A 94 -8.91 13.06 -10.54
C ASN A 94 -8.60 11.69 -9.97
N ILE A 95 -7.63 10.99 -10.54
CA ILE A 95 -7.18 9.69 -10.04
C ILE A 95 -5.75 9.86 -9.55
N THR A 96 -5.50 9.48 -8.31
CA THR A 96 -4.18 9.66 -7.67
C THR A 96 -3.67 8.39 -7.03
N PHE A 97 -2.39 8.11 -7.24
CA PHE A 97 -1.63 7.09 -6.53
C PHE A 97 -0.72 7.77 -5.51
N SER A 98 -0.80 7.38 -4.25
CA SER A 98 -0.03 8.02 -3.17
C SER A 98 0.63 6.99 -2.28
N ILE A 99 1.80 7.32 -1.76
CA ILE A 99 2.56 6.52 -0.81
C ILE A 99 2.90 7.39 0.38
N THR A 100 2.78 6.84 1.59
CA THR A 100 3.24 7.50 2.80
C THR A 100 3.98 6.52 3.71
N SER A 101 4.94 7.02 4.47
CA SER A 101 5.58 6.27 5.54
C SER A 101 5.93 7.18 6.68
N HIS A 102 5.52 6.76 7.88
CA HIS A 102 5.92 7.36 9.16
C HIS A 102 6.82 6.41 9.96
N ASN A 103 7.30 5.33 9.34
CA ASN A 103 8.16 4.37 9.98
C ASN A 103 9.56 4.99 10.16
N MET A 104 9.99 5.15 11.41
CA MET A 104 11.27 5.77 11.74
C MET A 104 12.44 4.79 11.67
N ASP A 105 12.15 3.49 11.56
CA ASP A 105 13.14 2.43 11.44
C ASP A 105 13.57 2.22 9.97
N ARG A 106 12.89 2.89 9.02
CA ARG A 106 13.18 2.87 7.58
C ARG A 106 13.48 4.26 7.06
N ASN A 107 14.51 4.37 6.20
CA ASN A 107 14.98 5.64 5.66
C ASN A 107 14.40 5.95 4.27
N TYR A 108 13.13 5.64 4.03
CA TYR A 108 12.51 5.82 2.72
C TYR A 108 12.61 7.27 2.23
N ILE A 109 12.86 7.45 0.94
CA ILE A 109 12.83 8.74 0.27
C ILE A 109 11.50 8.81 -0.50
N LEU A 110 10.66 9.77 -0.13
CA LEU A 110 9.36 10.04 -0.75
C LEU A 110 9.40 11.45 -1.34
N ASP A 111 10.23 11.60 -2.36
CA ASP A 111 10.63 12.91 -2.90
C ASP A 111 10.55 12.87 -4.43
N GLY A 112 10.16 13.99 -5.06
CA GLY A 112 10.02 14.10 -6.50
C GLY A 112 11.31 13.87 -7.29
N ASP A 113 12.47 14.17 -6.69
CA ASP A 113 13.77 14.01 -7.35
C ASP A 113 14.26 12.55 -7.30
N CYS A 114 13.76 11.75 -6.36
CA CYS A 114 14.00 10.31 -6.26
C CYS A 114 12.68 9.57 -6.00
N PRO A 115 11.77 9.49 -6.99
CA PRO A 115 10.43 9.02 -6.75
C PRO A 115 10.33 7.49 -6.74
N PRO A 116 9.42 6.91 -5.94
CA PRO A 116 9.08 5.50 -6.02
C PRO A 116 8.39 5.15 -7.35
N TYR A 117 8.42 3.88 -7.70
CA TYR A 117 7.81 3.36 -8.94
C TYR A 117 7.27 1.94 -8.76
N LEU A 118 6.49 1.47 -9.74
CA LEU A 118 6.01 0.09 -9.76
C LEU A 118 6.74 -0.72 -10.84
N GLU A 119 7.10 -1.95 -10.51
CA GLU A 119 7.37 -3.00 -11.49
C GLU A 119 6.09 -3.83 -11.64
N ILE A 120 5.56 -3.95 -12.85
CA ILE A 120 4.27 -4.62 -13.09
C ILE A 120 4.42 -5.73 -14.12
N VAL A 121 3.62 -6.78 -13.93
CA VAL A 121 3.34 -7.81 -14.92
C VAL A 121 1.87 -7.69 -15.30
N ASP A 122 1.56 -7.51 -16.58
CA ASP A 122 0.18 -7.45 -17.04
C ASP A 122 -0.46 -8.85 -17.21
N ASN A 123 -1.74 -8.88 -17.54
CA ASN A 123 -2.50 -10.10 -17.76
C ASN A 123 -1.97 -10.96 -18.93
N GLU A 124 -1.19 -10.38 -19.84
CA GLU A 124 -0.51 -11.09 -20.94
C GLU A 124 0.87 -11.63 -20.53
N GLY A 125 1.30 -11.35 -19.29
CA GLY A 125 2.60 -11.76 -18.76
C GLY A 125 3.74 -10.81 -19.13
N LYS A 126 3.45 -9.65 -19.73
CA LYS A 126 4.48 -8.69 -20.13
C LYS A 126 4.91 -7.84 -18.93
N LYS A 127 6.22 -7.76 -18.74
CA LYS A 127 6.86 -6.96 -17.68
C LYS A 127 7.07 -5.52 -18.14
N SER A 128 6.79 -4.56 -17.26
CA SER A 128 7.11 -3.15 -17.51
C SER A 128 7.34 -2.39 -16.20
N ILE A 129 8.02 -1.25 -16.31
CA ILE A 129 8.19 -0.30 -15.21
C ILE A 129 7.18 0.83 -15.41
N LEU A 130 6.38 1.10 -14.38
CA LEU A 130 5.46 2.22 -14.32
C LEU A 130 6.07 3.29 -13.42
N LYS A 131 6.68 4.29 -14.05
CA LYS A 131 7.11 5.53 -13.40
C LYS A 131 5.98 6.54 -13.52
N PHE A 132 5.55 7.09 -12.39
CA PHE A 132 4.49 8.07 -12.35
C PHE A 132 4.99 9.42 -12.87
N SER A 133 4.29 9.95 -13.87
CA SER A 133 4.77 11.11 -14.64
C SER A 133 4.33 12.47 -14.11
N ASP A 134 3.22 12.53 -13.37
CA ASP A 134 2.61 13.78 -12.91
C ASP A 134 2.58 13.85 -11.38
N MET A 135 3.68 14.35 -10.80
CA MET A 135 3.78 14.54 -9.35
C MET A 135 2.85 15.68 -8.91
N LYS A 136 1.95 15.37 -7.99
CA LYS A 136 0.96 16.31 -7.45
C LYS A 136 1.41 16.96 -6.15
N PHE A 137 2.06 16.18 -5.29
CA PHE A 137 2.47 16.61 -3.97
C PHE A 137 3.54 15.69 -3.43
N ASP A 138 4.54 16.27 -2.78
CA ASP A 138 5.51 15.54 -1.99
C ASP A 138 5.86 16.29 -0.69
N ASN A 139 6.19 15.50 0.32
CA ASN A 139 6.86 15.93 1.52
C ASN A 139 7.67 14.75 2.06
N LEU A 140 8.43 14.99 3.14
CA LEU A 140 9.32 14.01 3.76
C LEU A 140 8.69 12.63 4.08
N TYR A 141 7.37 12.55 4.22
CA TYR A 141 6.62 11.36 4.63
C TYR A 141 5.53 10.95 3.65
N TRP A 142 5.29 11.70 2.56
CA TRP A 142 4.16 11.48 1.67
C TRP A 142 4.52 11.93 0.26
N ILE A 143 4.24 11.11 -0.74
CA ILE A 143 4.29 11.47 -2.15
C ILE A 143 3.01 11.05 -2.87
N SER A 144 2.56 11.85 -3.83
CA SER A 144 1.32 11.63 -4.59
C SER A 144 1.50 11.99 -6.05
N PHE A 145 0.92 11.17 -6.91
CA PHE A 145 0.95 11.34 -8.36
C PHE A 145 -0.47 11.33 -8.92
N SER A 146 -0.76 12.25 -9.83
CA SER A 146 -1.93 12.15 -10.70
C SER A 146 -1.66 11.07 -11.76
N LEU A 147 -2.64 10.25 -12.07
CA LEU A 147 -2.49 9.20 -13.07
C LEU A 147 -2.99 9.66 -14.44
N THR A 148 -2.14 9.49 -15.44
CA THR A 148 -2.47 9.62 -16.86
C THR A 148 -3.37 8.47 -17.32
N LYS A 149 -4.06 8.65 -18.45
CA LYS A 149 -4.87 7.58 -19.07
C LYS A 149 -4.07 6.30 -19.33
N LYS A 150 -2.79 6.44 -19.70
CA LYS A 150 -1.90 5.32 -19.97
C LYS A 150 -1.60 4.54 -18.68
N GLU A 151 -1.22 5.24 -17.61
CA GLU A 151 -0.93 4.61 -16.32
C GLU A 151 -2.18 3.94 -15.73
N ILE A 152 -3.35 4.58 -15.83
CA ILE A 152 -4.63 3.99 -15.44
C ILE A 152 -4.88 2.67 -16.19
N HIS A 153 -4.71 2.68 -17.52
CA HIS A 153 -4.91 1.49 -18.34
C HIS A 153 -3.92 0.38 -18.00
N GLN A 154 -2.66 0.72 -17.70
CA GLN A 154 -1.69 -0.26 -17.22
C GLN A 154 -2.14 -0.87 -15.89
N LEU A 155 -2.53 -0.05 -14.91
CA LEU A 155 -3.02 -0.50 -13.60
C LEU A 155 -4.30 -1.35 -13.68
N GLN A 156 -5.21 -1.08 -14.62
CA GLN A 156 -6.40 -1.91 -14.82
C GLN A 156 -6.07 -3.32 -15.33
N ASN A 157 -4.95 -3.47 -16.04
CA ASN A 157 -4.53 -4.73 -16.65
C ASN A 157 -3.42 -5.46 -15.88
N ILE A 158 -3.03 -4.99 -14.69
CA ILE A 158 -1.99 -5.65 -13.90
C ILE A 158 -2.45 -7.00 -13.37
N LYS A 159 -1.53 -7.96 -13.38
CA LYS A 159 -1.67 -9.26 -12.73
C LYS A 159 -0.84 -9.33 -11.46
N GLU A 160 0.39 -8.83 -11.52
CA GLU A 160 1.34 -8.80 -10.41
C GLU A 160 2.01 -7.42 -10.37
N ALA A 161 2.35 -6.93 -9.17
CA ALA A 161 3.09 -5.69 -9.02
C ALA A 161 4.06 -5.78 -7.84
N LYS A 162 5.18 -5.07 -7.98
CA LYS A 162 6.09 -4.76 -6.90
C LYS A 162 6.20 -3.25 -6.76
N LEU A 163 6.09 -2.75 -5.54
CA LEU A 163 6.43 -1.37 -5.22
C LEU A 163 7.91 -1.28 -4.94
N ILE A 164 8.60 -0.42 -5.69
CA ILE A 164 10.00 -0.10 -5.46
C ILE A 164 10.09 1.22 -4.73
N LEU A 165 10.60 1.17 -3.49
CA LEU A 165 10.83 2.32 -2.65
C LEU A 165 12.33 2.63 -2.57
N PRO A 166 12.75 3.87 -2.92
CA PRO A 166 14.10 4.32 -2.64
C PRO A 166 14.29 4.49 -1.13
N GLU A 167 15.40 3.98 -0.60
CA GLU A 167 15.76 4.07 0.80
C GLU A 167 17.19 4.57 0.96
N ALA A 168 17.40 5.58 1.80
CA ALA A 168 18.74 6.07 2.07
C ALA A 168 19.53 5.06 2.89
N MET A 169 20.79 4.83 2.53
CA MET A 169 21.71 3.99 3.30
C MET A 169 22.18 4.64 4.60
N GLU A 170 21.93 5.93 4.75
CA GLU A 170 22.22 6.71 5.94
C GLU A 170 20.93 7.11 6.67
N ASN A 171 21.05 7.42 7.97
CA ASN A 171 19.88 7.82 8.76
C ASN A 171 19.35 9.17 8.29
N MET A 172 18.09 9.20 7.86
CA MET A 172 17.41 10.40 7.40
C MET A 172 16.80 11.20 8.55
N PHE A 173 16.68 10.61 9.75
CA PHE A 173 16.10 11.23 10.94
C PHE A 173 17.18 11.82 11.84
N VAL A 174 17.17 13.14 12.00
CA VAL A 174 18.17 13.88 12.78
C VAL A 174 17.51 14.70 13.88
N ARG A 175 18.18 14.84 15.03
CA ARG A 175 17.68 15.69 16.12
C ARG A 175 17.91 17.16 15.76
N ASN A 176 16.84 17.93 15.77
CA ASN A 176 16.88 19.38 15.69
C ASN A 176 16.99 19.94 17.12
N GLU A 177 18.19 20.34 17.53
CA GLU A 177 18.45 20.86 18.89
C GLU A 177 17.63 22.11 19.23
N LYS A 178 17.38 22.99 18.24
CA LYS A 178 16.63 24.24 18.47
C LYS A 178 15.15 24.01 18.78
N LYS A 179 14.58 22.94 18.24
CA LYS A 179 13.16 22.59 18.39
C LYS A 179 12.93 21.42 19.34
N ASP A 180 14.01 20.89 19.89
CA ASP A 180 14.04 19.68 20.72
C ASP A 180 13.21 18.51 20.16
N LYS A 181 13.38 18.21 18.87
CA LYS A 181 12.62 17.14 18.20
C LYS A 181 13.39 16.48 17.06
N ILE A 182 12.99 15.26 16.72
CA ILE A 182 13.53 14.53 15.56
C ILE A 182 12.82 15.03 14.29
N GLU A 183 13.57 15.36 13.26
CA GLU A 183 13.08 15.78 11.94
C GLU A 183 13.74 14.92 10.85
N LYS A 184 12.99 14.62 9.79
CA LYS A 184 13.55 13.94 8.61
C LYS A 184 14.21 14.95 7.67
N ARG A 185 15.39 14.62 7.14
CA ARG A 185 16.11 15.44 6.16
C ARG A 185 15.49 15.28 4.77
N LYS A 186 15.58 16.33 3.94
CA LYS A 186 15.22 16.25 2.52
C LYS A 186 16.26 15.45 1.74
N PHE A 187 15.84 14.88 0.62
CA PHE A 187 16.77 14.23 -0.30
C PHE A 187 17.73 15.25 -0.95
N ASN A 188 18.92 14.78 -1.32
CA ASN A 188 19.91 15.47 -2.14
C ASN A 188 20.81 14.43 -2.81
N ASP A 189 21.55 14.84 -3.85
CA ASP A 189 22.33 13.94 -4.70
C ASP A 189 23.51 13.24 -4.00
N ASP A 190 23.93 13.73 -2.82
CA ASP A 190 25.03 13.11 -2.05
C ASP A 190 24.57 11.88 -1.26
N ILE A 191 23.25 11.70 -1.08
CA ILE A 191 22.68 10.57 -0.34
C ILE A 191 22.76 9.31 -1.19
N LYS A 192 23.40 8.27 -0.65
CA LYS A 192 23.40 6.94 -1.26
C LYS A 192 22.04 6.26 -1.06
N VAL A 193 21.50 5.73 -2.15
CA VAL A 193 20.15 5.16 -2.20
C VAL A 193 20.20 3.68 -2.59
N GLU A 194 19.43 2.87 -1.88
CA GLU A 194 19.11 1.49 -2.23
C GLU A 194 17.63 1.41 -2.68
N MET A 195 17.34 0.59 -3.69
CA MET A 195 15.97 0.38 -4.18
C MET A 195 15.39 -0.89 -3.58
N ILE A 196 14.45 -0.74 -2.64
CA ILE A 196 13.84 -1.87 -1.93
C ILE A 196 12.54 -2.28 -2.60
N SER A 197 12.38 -3.58 -2.81
CA SER A 197 11.23 -4.16 -3.54
C SER A 197 10.24 -4.82 -2.58
N TYR A 198 8.96 -4.46 -2.72
CA TYR A 198 7.85 -4.99 -1.94
C TYR A 198 6.78 -5.58 -2.85
N ASP A 199 6.48 -6.87 -2.69
CA ASP A 199 5.39 -7.51 -3.44
C ASP A 199 4.03 -6.98 -2.99
N ILE A 200 3.19 -6.58 -3.95
CA ILE A 200 1.82 -6.14 -3.67
C ILE A 200 0.88 -7.34 -3.72
N PRO A 201 0.12 -7.62 -2.64
CA PRO A 201 -0.83 -8.74 -2.63
C PRO A 201 -1.88 -8.63 -3.74
N VAL A 202 -2.29 -9.78 -4.28
CA VAL A 202 -3.20 -9.81 -5.44
C VAL A 202 -4.55 -9.19 -5.11
N GLU A 203 -4.99 -9.30 -3.86
CA GLU A 203 -6.23 -8.73 -3.33
C GLU A 203 -6.23 -7.21 -3.49
N ILE A 204 -5.11 -6.56 -3.17
CA ILE A 204 -4.92 -5.11 -3.32
C ILE A 204 -4.95 -4.70 -4.79
N LEU A 205 -4.36 -5.50 -5.68
CA LEU A 205 -4.44 -5.25 -7.12
C LEU A 205 -5.89 -5.34 -7.64
N GLN A 206 -6.70 -6.22 -7.08
CA GLN A 206 -8.13 -6.27 -7.39
C GLN A 206 -8.88 -5.05 -6.87
N GLU A 207 -8.55 -4.55 -5.68
CA GLU A 207 -9.13 -3.28 -5.19
C GLU A 207 -8.80 -2.11 -6.11
N TRP A 208 -7.56 -2.03 -6.57
CA TRP A 208 -7.14 -0.98 -7.48
C TRP A 208 -7.96 -1.01 -8.77
N LYS A 209 -8.21 -2.19 -9.33
CA LYS A 209 -9.08 -2.35 -10.50
C LYS A 209 -10.53 -1.91 -10.22
N GLN A 210 -11.05 -2.22 -9.03
CA GLN A 210 -12.40 -1.80 -8.62
C GLN A 210 -12.49 -0.28 -8.52
N VAL A 211 -11.54 0.38 -7.84
CA VAL A 211 -11.44 1.85 -7.75
C VAL A 211 -11.39 2.49 -9.13
N LEU A 212 -10.53 1.97 -10.02
CA LEU A 212 -10.35 2.52 -11.37
C LEU A 212 -11.56 2.29 -12.29
N SER A 213 -12.44 1.34 -11.97
CA SER A 213 -13.61 0.99 -12.78
C SER A 213 -14.94 1.49 -12.20
N ALA A 214 -14.94 1.99 -10.97
CA ALA A 214 -16.14 2.42 -10.26
C ALA A 214 -16.92 3.53 -10.98
N ASP A 215 -18.25 3.45 -11.01
CA ASP A 215 -19.09 4.55 -11.44
C ASP A 215 -19.36 5.50 -10.27
N LEU A 216 -18.80 6.70 -10.33
CA LEU A 216 -18.97 7.74 -9.31
C LEU A 216 -20.12 8.70 -9.61
N SER A 217 -21.13 8.23 -10.33
CA SER A 217 -22.34 9.00 -10.57
C SER A 217 -23.01 9.33 -9.24
N ARG A 218 -23.33 10.61 -9.01
CA ARG A 218 -24.11 11.02 -7.82
C ARG A 218 -25.41 10.22 -7.79
N LYS A 219 -25.69 9.58 -6.65
CA LYS A 219 -27.00 9.01 -6.34
C LYS A 219 -28.00 10.13 -6.03
#